data_AF-A0A8J9X7N1-F1
#
_entry.id   AF-A0A8J9X7N1-F1
#
_cell.length_a   1.000
_cell.length_b   1.000
_cell.length_c   1.000
_cell.angle_alpha   90.00
_cell.angle_beta   90.00
_cell.angle_gamma   90.00
#
_symmetry.space_group_name_H-M   'P 1'
#
loop_
_entity.id
_entity.type
_entity.pdbx_description
1 polymer ?
#
loop_
_entity_poly.entity_id
_entity_poly.type
_entity_poly.pdbx_seq_one_letter_code
_entity_poly.pdbx_strand_id
1 'polypeptide(L)'
;MNFTRLHFSVFLASISASIVSSQNACLATINALALEEAAIDDVSVMRKYTLCPNTVYAIGRLNNDNDVVEGQAFLPLRPNLHVQCGPNGSHEDQCLMQGGSLQVDGSSAYGISNSRVDNVILEGITFVNATRNVWINKPGNVTFKDCEFL
;
A
#
# COMPACT_ATOMS: atom_id res chain seq x y z
N MET A 1 58.91 -34.57 31.69
CA MET A 1 58.97 -33.22 31.10
C MET A 1 57.55 -32.69 31.04
N ASN A 2 57.36 -31.51 31.62
CA ASN A 2 56.10 -30.88 31.94
C ASN A 2 55.38 -30.33 30.69
N PHE A 3 54.05 -30.30 30.80
CA PHE A 3 53.08 -29.72 29.88
C PHE A 3 53.42 -28.30 29.43
N THR A 4 53.18 -27.97 28.16
CA THR A 4 52.89 -26.59 27.75
C THR A 4 51.82 -26.57 26.65
N ARG A 5 50.83 -25.71 26.90
CA ARG A 5 49.53 -25.51 26.27
C ARG A 5 49.59 -25.13 24.78
N LEU A 6 48.61 -25.59 24.01
CA LEU A 6 47.88 -24.72 23.08
C LEU A 6 46.37 -24.95 23.27
N HIS A 7 45.76 -24.16 24.15
CA HIS A 7 44.32 -23.99 24.16
C HIS A 7 43.97 -23.03 23.02
N PHE A 8 43.38 -23.55 21.95
CA PHE A 8 42.69 -22.74 20.96
C PHE A 8 41.39 -22.23 21.60
N SER A 9 41.43 -21.02 22.16
CA SER A 9 40.23 -20.30 22.54
C SER A 9 39.52 -19.85 21.27
N VAL A 10 38.59 -20.66 20.77
CA VAL A 10 37.61 -20.22 19.77
C VAL A 10 36.71 -19.21 20.48
N PHE A 11 37.00 -17.92 20.31
CA PHE A 11 36.05 -16.86 20.60
C PHE A 11 34.86 -17.06 19.66
N LEU A 12 33.81 -17.73 20.15
CA LEU A 12 32.49 -17.59 19.54
C LEU A 12 32.04 -16.15 19.79
N ALA A 13 32.39 -15.26 18.86
CA ALA A 13 31.69 -13.99 18.72
C ALA A 13 30.23 -14.32 18.42
N SER A 14 29.39 -14.24 19.45
CA SER A 14 27.95 -14.37 19.33
C SER A 14 27.49 -13.16 18.53
N ILE A 15 27.37 -13.31 17.21
CA ILE A 15 26.65 -12.34 16.38
C ILE A 15 25.21 -12.42 16.88
N SER A 16 24.87 -11.46 17.72
CA SER A 16 23.49 -11.22 18.10
C SER A 16 22.81 -10.73 16.83
N ALA A 17 22.21 -11.66 16.09
CA ALA A 17 21.24 -11.30 15.08
C ALA A 17 20.13 -10.57 15.83
N SER A 18 20.13 -9.24 15.74
CA SER A 18 18.99 -8.44 16.15
C SER A 18 17.85 -8.89 15.25
N ILE A 19 17.04 -9.81 15.76
CA ILE A 19 15.71 -10.11 15.29
C ILE A 19 14.95 -8.80 15.40
N VAL A 20 14.93 -8.02 14.31
CA VAL A 20 13.95 -6.96 14.12
C VAL A 20 12.62 -7.67 14.12
N SER A 21 11.95 -7.60 15.26
CA SER A 21 10.59 -8.06 15.46
C SER A 21 9.74 -7.54 14.30
N SER A 22 9.15 -8.46 13.54
CA SER A 22 8.03 -8.17 12.64
C SER A 22 6.92 -7.53 13.48
N GLN A 23 6.88 -6.21 13.49
CA GLN A 23 5.76 -5.41 13.98
C GLN A 23 5.38 -4.49 12.82
N ASN A 24 4.25 -4.81 12.20
CA ASN A 24 3.51 -3.98 11.24
C ASN A 24 4.31 -3.44 10.05
N ALA A 25 4.55 -4.30 9.05
CA ALA A 25 4.97 -3.84 7.73
C ALA A 25 3.83 -3.04 7.08
N CYS A 26 4.00 -1.73 6.97
CA CYS A 26 3.09 -0.84 6.24
C CYS A 26 3.71 -0.46 4.89
N LEU A 27 2.85 -0.09 3.93
CA LEU A 27 3.26 0.36 2.60
C LEU A 27 3.48 1.87 2.60
N ALA A 28 4.73 2.29 2.36
CA ALA A 28 5.10 3.70 2.27
C ALA A 28 4.73 4.35 0.93
N THR A 29 4.28 3.57 -0.06
CA THR A 29 3.88 4.08 -1.40
C THR A 29 2.67 3.32 -1.94
N ILE A 30 1.85 4.00 -2.75
CA ILE A 30 0.77 3.39 -3.55
C ILE A 30 1.37 2.53 -4.68
N ASN A 31 2.52 2.92 -5.21
CA ASN A 31 3.21 2.12 -6.24
C ASN A 31 3.58 0.72 -5.73
N ALA A 32 3.99 0.58 -4.46
CA ALA A 32 4.25 -0.73 -3.87
C ALA A 32 2.99 -1.61 -3.86
N LEU A 33 1.85 -1.05 -3.45
CA LEU A 33 0.57 -1.75 -3.50
C LEU A 33 0.20 -2.16 -4.93
N ALA A 34 0.34 -1.25 -5.89
CA ALA A 34 0.03 -1.52 -7.29
C ALA A 34 0.91 -2.63 -7.89
N LEU A 35 2.21 -2.65 -7.54
CA LEU A 35 3.14 -3.71 -7.95
C LEU A 35 2.80 -5.05 -7.32
N GLU A 36 2.44 -5.07 -6.03
CA GLU A 36 2.01 -6.29 -5.35
C GLU A 36 0.72 -6.85 -5.97
N GLU A 37 -0.29 -6.01 -6.20
CA GLU A 37 -1.53 -6.45 -6.86
C GLU A 37 -1.28 -6.92 -8.30
N ALA A 38 -0.39 -6.28 -9.05
CA ALA A 38 -0.08 -6.69 -10.43
C ALA A 38 0.54 -8.10 -10.51
N ALA A 39 1.15 -8.59 -9.43
CA ALA A 39 1.72 -9.92 -9.34
C ALA A 39 0.73 -11.00 -8.86
N ILE A 40 -0.52 -10.63 -8.54
CA ILE A 40 -1.52 -11.54 -7.97
C ILE A 40 -2.52 -11.98 -9.03
N ASP A 41 -2.56 -13.29 -9.27
CA ASP A 41 -3.52 -13.94 -10.17
C ASP A 41 -4.85 -14.26 -9.48
N ASP A 42 -4.80 -14.80 -8.25
CA ASP A 42 -6.00 -15.18 -7.51
C ASP A 42 -6.56 -14.00 -6.70
N VAL A 43 -7.63 -13.41 -7.23
CA VAL A 43 -8.37 -12.31 -6.57
C VAL A 43 -9.60 -12.77 -5.79
N SER A 44 -9.80 -14.07 -5.62
CA SER A 44 -10.98 -14.61 -4.92
C SER A 44 -10.91 -14.46 -3.40
N VAL A 45 -9.71 -14.26 -2.86
CA VAL A 45 -9.44 -14.11 -1.42
C VAL A 45 -9.26 -12.63 -1.06
N MET A 46 -9.72 -12.24 0.13
CA MET A 46 -9.50 -10.90 0.67
C MET A 46 -8.01 -10.62 0.89
N ARG A 47 -7.53 -9.54 0.28
CA ARG A 47 -6.15 -9.06 0.39
C ARG A 47 -6.15 -7.75 1.13
N LYS A 48 -5.36 -7.70 2.22
CA LYS A 48 -5.34 -6.57 3.14
C LYS A 48 -4.00 -5.85 3.08
N TYR A 49 -4.05 -4.54 2.83
CA TYR A 49 -2.89 -3.66 2.80
C TYR A 49 -3.02 -2.59 3.87
N THR A 50 -1.92 -2.33 4.58
CA THR A 50 -1.84 -1.25 5.56
C THR A 50 -0.95 -0.15 5.01
N LEU A 51 -1.50 1.04 4.80
CA LEU A 51 -0.74 2.24 4.49
C LEU A 51 -0.04 2.74 5.76
N CYS A 52 1.17 3.26 5.60
CA CYS A 52 1.92 3.82 6.71
C CYS A 52 1.22 5.06 7.28
N PRO A 53 1.07 5.16 8.60
CA PRO A 53 0.50 6.35 9.22
C PRO A 53 1.40 7.57 9.01
N ASN A 54 0.85 8.77 9.17
CA ASN A 54 1.54 10.06 9.02
C ASN A 54 2.28 10.20 7.67
N THR A 55 1.68 9.67 6.61
CA THR A 55 2.32 9.58 5.30
C THR A 55 1.50 10.33 4.26
N VAL A 56 2.20 11.15 3.47
CA VAL A 56 1.63 11.82 2.30
C VAL A 56 1.94 11.00 1.04
N TYR A 57 0.89 10.48 0.43
CA TYR A 57 0.93 9.79 -0.84
C TYR A 57 0.65 10.79 -1.96
N ALA A 58 1.72 11.40 -2.48
CA ALA A 58 1.62 12.32 -3.62
C ALA A 58 1.26 11.56 -4.91
N ILE A 59 0.04 11.78 -5.41
CA ILE A 59 -0.49 11.12 -6.61
C ILE A 59 -0.20 11.96 -7.85
N GLY A 60 0.23 11.30 -8.92
CA GLY A 60 0.60 11.93 -10.17
C GLY A 60 -0.58 12.48 -10.98
N ARG A 61 -0.26 13.31 -11.97
CA ARG A 61 -1.21 13.90 -12.92
C ARG A 61 -1.14 13.16 -14.24
N LEU A 62 -2.23 13.20 -15.00
CA LEU A 62 -2.25 12.74 -16.38
C LEU A 62 -1.68 13.85 -17.28
N ASN A 63 -0.72 13.49 -18.14
CA ASN A 63 -0.30 14.35 -19.24
C ASN A 63 -1.27 14.22 -20.44
N ASN A 64 -0.97 14.88 -21.57
CA ASN A 64 -1.81 14.83 -22.77
C ASN A 64 -1.87 13.43 -23.42
N ASP A 65 -0.88 12.57 -23.16
CA ASP A 65 -0.81 11.19 -23.65
C ASP A 65 -1.51 10.19 -22.69
N ASN A 66 -2.08 10.68 -21.59
CA ASN A 66 -2.68 9.89 -20.50
C ASN A 66 -1.67 9.08 -19.67
N ASP A 67 -0.39 9.44 -19.69
CA ASP A 67 0.58 8.86 -18.77
C ASP A 67 0.53 9.57 -17.42
N VAL A 68 0.78 8.80 -16.36
CA VAL A 68 0.96 9.35 -15.01
C VAL A 68 2.34 10.00 -14.92
N VAL A 69 2.38 11.30 -14.65
CA VAL A 69 3.59 12.10 -14.43
C VAL A 69 3.55 12.77 -13.05
N GLU A 70 4.72 13.19 -12.55
CA GLU A 70 4.83 14.01 -11.32
C GLU A 70 4.23 13.40 -10.05
N GLY A 71 4.36 12.09 -9.85
CA GLY A 71 3.90 11.45 -8.61
C GLY A 71 3.76 9.94 -8.73
N GLN A 72 2.98 9.37 -7.81
CA GLN A 72 2.66 7.94 -7.79
C GLN A 72 1.49 7.61 -8.72
N ALA A 73 1.38 6.34 -9.11
CA ALA A 73 0.21 5.80 -9.77
C ALA A 73 -1.04 5.92 -8.89
N PHE A 74 -2.19 5.79 -9.52
CA PHE A 74 -3.48 5.75 -8.83
C PHE A 74 -3.61 4.44 -8.07
N LEU A 75 -4.36 4.43 -6.96
CA LEU A 75 -4.69 3.21 -6.24
C LEU A 75 -5.61 2.34 -7.10
N PRO A 76 -5.16 1.17 -7.60
CA PRO A 76 -5.99 0.33 -8.45
C PRO A 76 -6.95 -0.50 -7.59
N LEU A 77 -8.25 -0.44 -7.88
CA LEU A 77 -9.24 -1.29 -7.22
C LEU A 77 -9.39 -2.62 -7.95
N ARG A 78 -9.38 -3.69 -7.17
CA ARG A 78 -9.62 -5.07 -7.60
C ARG A 78 -10.53 -5.78 -6.60
N PRO A 79 -11.20 -6.88 -6.99
CA PRO A 79 -12.08 -7.61 -6.08
C PRO A 79 -11.37 -8.08 -4.80
N ASN A 80 -12.12 -8.12 -3.70
CA ASN A 80 -11.66 -8.59 -2.39
C ASN A 80 -10.39 -7.87 -1.93
N LEU A 81 -10.45 -6.54 -1.89
CA LEU A 81 -9.33 -5.67 -1.52
C LEU A 81 -9.70 -4.82 -0.30
N HIS A 82 -8.88 -4.85 0.74
CA HIS A 82 -9.01 -3.99 1.91
C HIS A 82 -7.75 -3.15 2.07
N VAL A 83 -7.85 -1.84 1.89
CA VAL A 83 -6.75 -0.90 2.15
C VAL A 83 -7.11 -0.06 3.36
N GLN A 84 -6.27 -0.11 4.40
CA GLN A 84 -6.48 0.64 5.64
C GLN A 84 -5.32 1.60 5.89
N CYS A 85 -5.61 2.77 6.46
CA CYS A 85 -4.60 3.66 7.02
C CYS A 85 -4.16 3.21 8.41
N GLY A 86 -2.86 3.02 8.61
CA GLY A 86 -2.33 2.61 9.90
C GLY A 86 -2.87 1.26 10.39
N PRO A 87 -2.47 0.83 11.59
CA PRO A 87 -2.93 -0.44 12.16
C PRO A 87 -4.42 -0.44 12.51
N ASN A 88 -5.00 0.75 12.78
CA ASN A 88 -6.36 0.89 13.28
C ASN A 88 -7.39 1.20 12.19
N GLY A 89 -6.95 1.65 11.00
CA GLY A 89 -7.86 2.06 9.94
C GLY A 89 -8.55 3.39 10.23
N SER A 90 -7.93 4.27 11.04
CA SER A 90 -8.52 5.55 11.40
C SER A 90 -8.03 6.67 10.48
N HIS A 91 -8.88 7.62 10.13
CA HIS A 91 -8.41 8.85 9.47
C HIS A 91 -7.41 9.64 10.35
N GLU A 92 -7.48 9.45 11.67
CA GLU A 92 -6.53 10.01 12.63
C GLU A 92 -5.11 9.43 12.48
N ASP A 93 -4.94 8.29 11.79
CA ASP A 93 -3.63 7.73 11.45
C ASP A 93 -2.94 8.54 10.30
N GLN A 94 -3.61 9.54 9.72
CA GLN A 94 -3.07 10.55 8.80
C GLN A 94 -2.42 10.02 7.51
N CYS A 95 -3.11 9.13 6.78
CA CYS A 95 -2.72 8.72 5.42
C CYS A 95 -3.36 9.65 4.39
N LEU A 96 -2.59 10.61 3.90
CA LEU A 96 -3.07 11.65 2.99
C LEU A 96 -2.77 11.25 1.54
N MET A 97 -3.79 10.91 0.76
CA MET A 97 -3.65 10.89 -0.71
C MET A 97 -3.78 12.32 -1.21
N GLN A 98 -2.69 12.88 -1.75
CA GLN A 98 -2.61 14.29 -2.10
C GLN A 98 -2.41 14.50 -3.59
N GLY A 99 -3.22 15.37 -4.16
CA GLY A 99 -3.06 15.84 -5.53
C GLY A 99 -3.51 14.83 -6.58
N GLY A 100 -2.99 15.03 -7.78
CA GLY A 100 -3.18 14.15 -8.92
C GLY A 100 -4.43 14.42 -9.75
N SER A 101 -4.48 13.78 -10.92
CA SER A 101 -5.66 13.82 -11.80
C SER A 101 -6.75 12.85 -11.33
N LEU A 102 -6.33 11.73 -10.73
CA LEU A 102 -7.16 10.68 -10.15
C LEU A 102 -6.44 10.11 -8.93
N GLN A 103 -7.12 9.71 -7.85
CA GLN A 103 -6.46 9.05 -6.71
C GLN A 103 -6.78 7.56 -6.62
N VAL A 104 -8.04 7.20 -6.82
CA VAL A 104 -8.51 5.81 -6.79
C VAL A 104 -9.12 5.44 -8.14
N ASP A 105 -8.57 4.41 -8.79
CA ASP A 105 -9.07 3.90 -10.07
C ASP A 105 -9.71 2.52 -9.93
N GLY A 106 -11.03 2.46 -10.11
CA GLY A 106 -11.81 1.24 -10.30
C GLY A 106 -12.30 1.09 -11.74
N SER A 107 -11.60 1.69 -12.71
CA SER A 107 -11.89 1.56 -14.14
C SER A 107 -10.93 0.60 -14.85
N SER A 108 -11.13 0.42 -16.15
CA SER A 108 -10.20 -0.30 -17.04
C SER A 108 -9.15 0.61 -17.67
N ALA A 109 -9.13 1.91 -17.34
CA ALA A 109 -8.27 2.89 -17.99
C ALA A 109 -6.84 2.88 -17.43
N TYR A 110 -6.69 2.77 -16.10
CA TYR A 110 -5.38 2.84 -15.44
C TYR A 110 -5.16 1.73 -14.39
N GLY A 111 -6.20 0.96 -14.08
CA GLY A 111 -6.18 -0.13 -13.11
C GLY A 111 -5.93 -1.49 -13.75
N ILE A 112 -5.78 -2.49 -12.89
CA ILE A 112 -5.55 -3.88 -13.31
C ILE A 112 -6.85 -4.47 -13.88
N SER A 113 -6.72 -5.29 -14.93
CA SER A 113 -7.82 -5.75 -15.78
C SER A 113 -8.71 -6.83 -15.12
N ASN A 114 -9.44 -6.46 -14.08
CA ASN A 114 -10.60 -7.22 -13.61
C ASN A 114 -11.89 -6.60 -14.17
N SER A 115 -12.88 -7.44 -14.47
CA SER A 115 -14.19 -7.01 -14.99
C SER A 115 -15.11 -6.42 -13.92
N ARG A 116 -14.77 -6.57 -12.63
CA ARG A 116 -15.58 -6.17 -11.47
C ARG A 116 -14.71 -5.62 -10.34
N VAL A 117 -15.34 -4.93 -9.40
CA VAL A 117 -14.75 -4.41 -8.15
C VAL A 117 -15.64 -4.77 -6.96
N ASP A 118 -15.80 -6.07 -6.70
CA ASP A 118 -16.61 -6.57 -5.59
C ASP A 118 -15.83 -6.58 -4.28
N ASN A 119 -16.51 -6.32 -3.17
CA ASN A 119 -15.98 -6.46 -1.81
C ASN A 119 -14.67 -5.67 -1.58
N VAL A 120 -14.69 -4.38 -1.96
CA VAL A 120 -13.57 -3.46 -1.71
C VAL A 120 -13.86 -2.60 -0.49
N ILE A 121 -12.87 -2.41 0.37
CA ILE A 121 -12.93 -1.54 1.55
C ILE A 121 -11.72 -0.61 1.53
N LEU A 122 -11.98 0.70 1.53
CA LEU A 122 -10.98 1.73 1.77
C LEU A 122 -11.28 2.35 3.14
N GLU A 123 -10.30 2.36 4.03
CA GLU A 123 -10.51 2.66 5.44
C GLU A 123 -9.48 3.65 5.99
N GLY A 124 -9.92 4.75 6.61
CA GLY A 124 -9.05 5.71 7.27
C GLY A 124 -8.24 6.62 6.35
N ILE A 125 -8.59 6.71 5.06
CA ILE A 125 -7.82 7.49 4.07
C ILE A 125 -8.42 8.89 3.93
N THR A 126 -7.57 9.92 3.96
CA THR A 126 -7.95 11.30 3.66
C THR A 126 -7.52 11.65 2.23
N PHE A 127 -8.48 12.02 1.39
CA PHE A 127 -8.30 12.41 -0.01
C PHE A 127 -8.25 13.93 -0.13
N VAL A 128 -7.17 14.48 -0.66
CA VAL A 128 -6.91 15.93 -0.67
C VAL A 128 -6.56 16.44 -2.07
N ASN A 129 -7.31 17.44 -2.56
CA ASN A 129 -6.92 18.29 -3.70
C ASN A 129 -6.59 17.56 -5.01
N ALA A 130 -7.33 16.50 -5.34
CA ALA A 130 -7.27 15.88 -6.67
C ALA A 130 -8.26 16.53 -7.63
N THR A 131 -8.01 16.40 -8.94
CA THR A 131 -9.04 16.71 -9.95
C THR A 131 -10.25 15.78 -9.80
N ARG A 132 -10.00 14.52 -9.42
CA ARG A 132 -11.01 13.52 -9.09
C ARG A 132 -10.46 12.58 -8.02
N ASN A 133 -11.14 12.47 -6.88
CA ASN A 133 -10.69 11.55 -5.82
C ASN A 133 -10.89 10.08 -6.24
N VAL A 134 -12.05 9.75 -6.80
CA VAL A 134 -12.42 8.36 -7.12
C VAL A 134 -13.07 8.27 -8.51
N TRP A 135 -12.66 7.29 -9.31
CA TRP A 135 -13.33 6.92 -10.56
C TRP A 135 -13.59 5.43 -10.62
N ILE A 136 -14.86 5.02 -10.54
CA ILE A 136 -15.27 3.62 -10.60
C ILE A 136 -16.37 3.50 -11.64
N ASN A 137 -16.13 2.71 -12.69
CA ASN A 137 -17.13 2.42 -13.74
C ASN A 137 -17.38 0.92 -13.94
N LYS A 138 -16.67 0.06 -13.20
CA LYS A 138 -16.89 -1.38 -13.15
C LYS A 138 -18.04 -1.70 -12.16
N PRO A 139 -18.85 -2.75 -12.43
CA PRO A 139 -19.84 -3.21 -11.48
C PRO A 139 -19.18 -3.80 -10.22
N GLY A 140 -19.83 -3.64 -9.07
CA GLY A 140 -19.38 -4.19 -7.79
C GLY A 140 -19.83 -3.34 -6.61
N ASN A 141 -19.09 -3.44 -5.50
CA ASN A 141 -19.35 -2.72 -4.26
C ASN A 141 -18.04 -2.28 -3.60
N VAL A 142 -17.93 -0.97 -3.38
CA VAL A 142 -16.79 -0.33 -2.74
C VAL A 142 -17.30 0.42 -1.51
N THR A 143 -16.67 0.16 -0.37
CA THR A 143 -17.01 0.78 0.91
C THR A 143 -15.90 1.74 1.30
N PHE A 144 -16.26 2.99 1.60
CA PHE A 144 -15.37 3.97 2.21
C PHE A 144 -15.75 4.06 3.68
N LYS A 145 -14.85 3.65 4.57
CA LYS A 145 -15.08 3.62 6.01
C LYS A 145 -14.12 4.59 6.68
N ASP A 146 -14.66 5.54 7.45
CA ASP A 146 -13.83 6.55 8.13
C ASP A 146 -12.87 7.27 7.17
N CYS A 147 -13.32 7.55 5.95
CA CYS A 147 -12.57 8.31 4.96
C CYS A 147 -13.01 9.77 4.97
N GLU A 148 -12.08 10.67 4.66
CA GLU A 148 -12.34 12.10 4.54
C GLU A 148 -12.01 12.59 3.12
N PHE A 149 -12.82 13.51 2.60
CA PHE A 149 -12.64 14.10 1.26
C PHE A 149 -12.56 15.62 1.39
N LEU A 150 -11.40 16.19 1.08
CA LEU A 150 -11.03 17.60 1.26
C LEU A 150 -10.68 18.30 -0.06
#